data_AF-A0A2M7PEK4-F1
#
_entry.id   AF-A0A2M7PEK4-F1
#
_cell.length_a   1.000
_cell.length_b   1.000
_cell.length_c   1.000
_cell.angle_alpha   90.00
_cell.angle_beta   90.00
_cell.angle_gamma   90.00
#
_symmetry.space_group_name_H-M   'P 1'
#
loop_
_entity.id
_entity.type
_entity.pdbx_description
1 polymer ?
#
loop_
_entity_poly.entity_id
_entity_poly.type
_entity_poly.pdbx_seq_one_letter_code
_entity_poly.pdbx_strand_id
1 'polypeptide(L)'
;SIGGGHWHEYASGKNKEQFNHEKTQPNKLTAFGHKITREGSHYEKSTLYNGYPAKRPWLPFTSNVYQEALPSAADGYPYGIKALWLHMGSPGLAAPAGHTALQILADVNKIPLFFATDIVLGESSMYADYVFPDTAIWERFGNPHASPDIPLAVSKFRQPVITPLTEVVTVYGEKTHCSYECHRR
;
A
#
# COMPACT_ATOMS: atom_id res chain seq x y z
N SER A 1 16.45 11.41 -3.50
CA SER A 1 16.45 12.87 -3.25
C SER A 1 17.00 13.11 -1.86
N ILE A 2 17.94 14.05 -1.71
CA ILE A 2 18.40 14.59 -0.41
C ILE A 2 17.48 15.78 0.01
N GLY A 3 16.41 16.04 -0.74
CA GLY A 3 15.43 17.08 -0.44
C GLY A 3 14.19 16.53 0.26
N GLY A 4 13.76 17.24 1.30
CA GLY A 4 12.73 16.86 2.25
C GLY A 4 13.35 16.73 3.63
N GLY A 5 13.54 17.85 4.32
CA GLY A 5 14.06 17.84 5.68
C GLY A 5 13.07 17.09 6.58
N HIS A 6 13.32 15.82 6.82
CA HIS A 6 12.44 14.98 7.61
C HIS A 6 13.25 14.06 8.49
N TRP A 7 12.84 13.95 9.75
CA TRP A 7 13.38 12.94 10.64
C TRP A 7 12.73 11.60 10.29
N HIS A 8 13.52 10.54 10.13
CA HIS A 8 12.99 9.19 10.03
C HIS A 8 12.38 8.80 11.38
N GLU A 9 11.07 9.02 11.59
CA GLU A 9 10.45 8.82 12.91
C GLU A 9 9.94 7.41 13.17
N TYR A 10 9.90 6.55 12.15
CA TYR A 10 10.14 5.12 12.35
C TYR A 10 11.65 4.89 12.26
N ALA A 11 12.31 4.52 13.36
CA ALA A 11 13.77 4.40 13.42
C ALA A 11 14.34 3.21 12.60
N SER A 12 14.13 3.22 11.29
CA SER A 12 14.85 2.42 10.32
C SER A 12 16.11 3.18 9.89
N GLY A 13 17.27 2.53 9.96
CA GLY A 13 18.54 3.14 9.54
C GLY A 13 19.36 3.78 10.68
N LYS A 14 19.71 5.07 10.57
CA LYS A 14 20.79 5.71 11.36
C LYS A 14 20.44 6.13 12.80
N ASN A 15 19.16 6.11 13.20
CA ASN A 15 18.68 6.57 14.51
C ASN A 15 18.10 5.42 15.38
N LYS A 16 18.74 4.24 15.36
CA LYS A 16 18.23 3.02 16.05
C LYS A 16 18.11 3.14 17.58
N GLU A 17 18.71 4.17 18.16
CA GLU A 17 18.87 4.35 19.61
C GLU A 17 17.54 4.66 20.32
N GLN A 18 16.58 5.33 19.67
CA GLN A 18 15.45 5.93 20.40
C GLN A 18 14.10 5.22 20.20
N PHE A 19 13.80 4.59 19.05
CA PHE A 19 12.54 3.82 18.87
C PHE A 19 12.67 2.73 17.78
N ASN A 20 13.38 1.64 18.06
CA ASN A 20 13.65 0.58 17.08
C ASN A 20 12.42 -0.30 16.78
N HIS A 21 11.56 0.20 15.89
CA HIS A 21 10.40 -0.52 15.37
C HIS A 21 10.77 -1.73 14.50
N GLU A 22 12.02 -1.90 14.06
CA GLU A 22 12.42 -3.12 13.35
C GLU A 22 12.36 -4.36 14.27
N LYS A 23 12.41 -4.16 15.60
CA LYS A 23 12.31 -5.21 16.62
C LYS A 23 10.90 -5.45 17.14
N THR A 24 9.94 -4.58 16.83
CA THR A 24 8.58 -4.68 17.41
C THR A 24 7.69 -5.70 16.70
N GLN A 25 8.12 -6.25 15.57
CA GLN A 25 7.36 -7.24 14.79
C GLN A 25 8.16 -8.55 14.67
N PRO A 26 8.05 -9.48 15.63
CA PRO A 26 8.68 -10.79 15.52
C PRO A 26 8.07 -11.54 14.32
N ASN A 27 8.90 -12.13 13.46
CA ASN A 27 8.51 -12.86 12.24
C ASN A 27 7.96 -12.01 11.09
N LYS A 28 8.46 -10.78 10.89
CA LYS A 28 8.10 -9.98 9.72
C LYS A 28 8.35 -10.75 8.40
N LEU A 29 7.40 -10.69 7.49
CA LEU A 29 7.57 -11.21 6.14
C LEU A 29 8.53 -10.31 5.35
N THR A 30 9.41 -10.91 4.56
CA THR A 30 10.29 -10.20 3.63
C THR A 30 9.71 -10.26 2.23
N ALA A 31 9.55 -9.10 1.58
CA ALA A 31 9.19 -9.07 0.17
C ALA A 31 10.27 -9.75 -0.67
N PHE A 32 9.84 -10.49 -1.71
CA PHE A 32 10.73 -11.21 -2.63
C PHE A 32 10.26 -11.02 -4.07
N GLY A 33 11.21 -11.09 -5.00
CA GLY A 33 10.95 -11.01 -6.44
C GLY A 33 10.78 -9.59 -6.96
N HIS A 34 10.36 -9.48 -8.22
CA HIS A 34 10.04 -8.20 -8.84
C HIS A 34 8.71 -7.67 -8.32
N LYS A 35 8.57 -6.35 -8.23
CA LYS A 35 7.26 -5.74 -8.02
C LYS A 35 6.33 -6.07 -9.19
N ILE A 36 5.02 -6.17 -8.95
CA ILE A 36 4.04 -6.46 -10.01
C ILE A 36 4.13 -5.45 -11.16
N THR A 37 4.43 -4.19 -10.83
CA THR A 37 4.62 -3.05 -11.74
C THR A 37 6.03 -2.96 -12.35
N ARG A 38 6.96 -3.83 -11.89
CA ARG A 38 8.35 -4.00 -12.39
C ARG A 38 9.21 -2.74 -12.33
N GLU A 39 8.83 -1.76 -11.53
CA GLU A 39 9.60 -0.54 -11.37
C GLU A 39 10.82 -0.76 -10.48
N GLY A 40 11.91 -0.04 -10.77
CA GLY A 40 13.21 -0.24 -10.11
C GLY A 40 13.94 -1.53 -10.52
N SER A 41 13.39 -2.31 -11.47
CA SER A 41 14.01 -3.54 -11.98
C SER A 41 14.36 -3.41 -13.46
N HIS A 42 15.42 -4.11 -13.88
CA HIS A 42 15.89 -4.18 -15.26
C HIS A 42 15.46 -5.50 -15.90
N TYR A 43 14.86 -5.46 -17.09
CA TYR A 43 14.34 -6.65 -17.74
C TYR A 43 15.45 -7.64 -18.10
N GLU A 44 16.53 -7.12 -18.69
CA GLU A 44 17.73 -7.85 -19.12
C GLU A 44 18.49 -8.53 -17.96
N LYS A 45 18.21 -8.12 -16.73
CA LYS A 45 18.79 -8.72 -15.51
C LYS A 45 17.81 -9.64 -14.78
N SER A 46 16.59 -9.79 -15.30
CA SER A 46 15.56 -10.64 -14.70
C SER A 46 15.67 -12.07 -15.20
N THR A 47 15.16 -13.02 -14.42
CA THR A 47 14.98 -14.42 -14.85
C THR A 47 13.90 -14.58 -15.94
N LEU A 48 13.17 -13.52 -16.25
CA LEU A 48 12.12 -13.47 -17.27
C LEU A 48 12.64 -12.99 -18.64
N TYR A 49 13.93 -12.69 -18.75
CA TYR A 49 14.54 -12.21 -19.98
C TYR A 49 14.52 -13.28 -21.07
N ASN A 50 13.84 -12.98 -22.19
CA ASN A 50 13.78 -13.84 -23.37
C ASN A 50 13.91 -13.00 -24.65
N GLY A 51 14.88 -12.07 -24.65
CA GLY A 51 15.03 -11.09 -25.73
C GLY A 51 13.98 -9.98 -25.69
N TYR A 52 14.12 -8.99 -26.56
CA TYR A 52 13.18 -7.88 -26.69
C TYR A 52 12.14 -8.14 -27.79
N PRO A 53 10.90 -7.62 -27.66
CA PRO A 53 10.39 -6.80 -26.54
C PRO A 53 9.87 -7.64 -25.35
N ALA A 54 9.89 -7.05 -24.14
CA ALA A 54 9.21 -7.62 -22.98
C ALA A 54 7.67 -7.60 -23.14
N LYS A 55 6.96 -8.49 -22.44
CA LYS A 55 5.47 -8.55 -22.46
C LYS A 55 4.82 -7.23 -22.03
N ARG A 56 5.35 -6.60 -20.98
CA ARG A 56 4.93 -5.28 -20.50
C ARG A 56 6.16 -4.43 -20.16
N PRO A 57 6.05 -3.09 -20.12
CA PRO A 57 7.18 -2.21 -19.86
C PRO A 57 7.84 -2.48 -18.50
N TRP A 58 9.18 -2.46 -18.50
CA TRP A 58 9.99 -2.43 -17.29
C TRP A 58 10.48 -0.99 -17.08
N LEU A 59 10.36 -0.50 -15.85
CA LEU A 59 10.56 0.92 -15.54
C LEU A 59 11.68 1.09 -14.49
N PRO A 60 12.94 0.85 -14.88
CA PRO A 60 14.07 0.75 -13.94
C PRO A 60 14.35 2.06 -13.17
N PHE A 61 13.92 3.20 -13.69
CA PHE A 61 14.19 4.52 -13.10
C PHE A 61 12.97 5.14 -12.39
N THR A 62 11.92 4.35 -12.13
CA THR A 62 10.68 4.85 -11.49
C THR A 62 10.35 4.08 -10.22
N SER A 63 9.46 4.66 -9.41
CA SER A 63 8.86 4.04 -8.22
C SER A 63 7.35 4.34 -8.22
N ASN A 64 6.56 3.48 -7.56
CA ASN A 64 5.13 3.72 -7.28
C ASN A 64 4.25 3.96 -8.52
N VAL A 65 4.40 3.12 -9.55
CA VAL A 65 3.69 3.25 -10.83
C VAL A 65 2.26 2.70 -10.70
N TYR A 66 1.40 3.45 -10.02
CA TYR A 66 0.07 3.02 -9.59
C TYR A 66 -0.82 2.49 -10.73
N GLN A 67 -0.86 3.19 -11.86
CA GLN A 67 -1.66 2.86 -13.04
C GLN A 67 -1.32 1.49 -13.64
N GLU A 68 -0.14 0.95 -13.34
CA GLU A 68 0.34 -0.28 -13.93
C GLU A 68 0.00 -1.52 -13.07
N ALA A 69 -0.43 -1.33 -11.83
CA ALA A 69 -0.63 -2.44 -10.88
C ALA A 69 -1.76 -3.39 -11.30
N LEU A 70 -2.96 -2.85 -11.56
CA LEU A 70 -4.13 -3.66 -11.94
C LEU A 70 -3.99 -4.30 -13.33
N PRO A 71 -3.53 -3.59 -14.38
CA PRO A 71 -3.27 -4.22 -15.68
C PRO A 71 -2.22 -5.34 -15.60
N SER A 72 -1.16 -5.16 -14.80
CA SER A 72 -0.13 -6.18 -14.61
C SER A 72 -0.66 -7.42 -13.89
N ALA A 73 -1.51 -7.22 -12.89
CA ALA A 73 -2.20 -8.30 -12.20
C ALA A 73 -3.12 -9.07 -13.15
N ALA A 74 -3.91 -8.36 -13.97
CA ALA A 74 -4.81 -8.97 -14.96
C ALA A 74 -4.09 -9.79 -16.05
N ASP A 75 -2.89 -9.34 -16.44
CA ASP A 75 -2.04 -10.06 -17.38
C ASP A 75 -1.21 -11.17 -16.75
N GLY A 76 -1.23 -11.28 -15.42
CA GLY A 76 -0.41 -12.20 -14.64
C GLY A 76 1.09 -12.03 -14.92
N TYR A 77 1.55 -10.80 -15.12
CA TYR A 77 2.93 -10.50 -15.48
C TYR A 77 3.53 -9.41 -14.58
N PRO A 78 4.67 -9.66 -13.90
CA PRO A 78 5.59 -10.78 -14.05
C PRO A 78 5.10 -12.12 -13.46
N TYR A 79 4.05 -12.09 -12.64
CA TYR A 79 3.39 -13.26 -12.07
C TYR A 79 1.91 -12.95 -11.81
N GLY A 80 1.09 -13.99 -11.66
CA GLY A 80 -0.30 -13.85 -11.24
C GLY A 80 -0.42 -13.55 -9.75
N ILE A 81 -1.32 -12.64 -9.38
CA ILE A 81 -1.66 -12.40 -7.97
C ILE A 81 -2.77 -13.35 -7.52
N LYS A 82 -2.87 -13.55 -6.20
CA LYS A 82 -3.95 -14.33 -5.57
C LYS A 82 -4.87 -13.49 -4.72
N ALA A 83 -4.35 -12.40 -4.18
CA ALA A 83 -5.11 -11.44 -3.40
C ALA A 83 -4.69 -10.03 -3.78
N LEU A 84 -5.67 -9.15 -3.87
CA LEU A 84 -5.51 -7.71 -3.97
C LEU A 84 -6.05 -7.10 -2.68
N TRP A 85 -5.23 -6.28 -2.04
CA TRP A 85 -5.65 -5.44 -0.96
C TRP A 85 -5.60 -3.97 -1.39
N LEU A 86 -6.73 -3.28 -1.32
CA LEU A 86 -6.85 -1.86 -1.64
C LEU A 86 -7.08 -1.05 -0.36
N HIS A 87 -6.11 -0.23 0.01
CA HIS A 87 -6.23 0.65 1.18
C HIS A 87 -6.49 2.09 0.73
N MET A 88 -7.64 2.63 1.11
CA MET A 88 -8.07 4.02 0.88
C MET A 88 -7.79 4.50 -0.56
N GLY A 89 -8.01 3.62 -1.54
CA GLY A 89 -7.63 3.83 -2.92
C GLY A 89 -8.82 3.82 -3.87
N SER A 90 -8.74 4.62 -4.93
CA SER A 90 -9.81 4.79 -5.91
C SER A 90 -9.28 4.65 -7.36
N PRO A 91 -8.73 3.49 -7.76
CA PRO A 91 -8.14 3.32 -9.08
C PRO A 91 -9.12 3.56 -10.24
N GLY A 92 -10.42 3.32 -10.03
CA GLY A 92 -11.47 3.63 -11.00
C GLY A 92 -11.64 5.12 -11.27
N LEU A 93 -11.32 5.98 -10.29
CA LEU A 93 -11.41 7.44 -10.42
C LEU A 93 -10.06 8.10 -10.66
N ALA A 94 -9.01 7.67 -9.95
CA ALA A 94 -7.73 8.36 -9.87
C ALA A 94 -6.75 8.03 -11.01
N ALA A 95 -6.88 6.85 -11.62
CA ALA A 95 -6.01 6.42 -12.71
C ALA A 95 -6.62 6.76 -14.09
N PRO A 96 -5.80 7.12 -15.09
CA PRO A 96 -6.26 7.21 -16.47
C PRO A 96 -6.93 5.91 -16.93
N ALA A 97 -7.99 6.03 -17.72
CA ALA A 97 -8.79 4.88 -18.18
C ALA A 97 -9.33 4.00 -17.04
N GLY A 98 -9.68 4.59 -15.88
CA GLY A 98 -10.15 3.86 -14.70
C GLY A 98 -11.34 2.92 -14.92
N HIS A 99 -12.16 3.13 -15.96
CA HIS A 99 -13.20 2.15 -16.36
C HIS A 99 -12.62 0.75 -16.65
N THR A 100 -11.40 0.66 -17.21
CA THR A 100 -10.70 -0.61 -17.43
C THR A 100 -10.23 -1.24 -16.11
N ALA A 101 -9.81 -0.41 -15.15
CA ALA A 101 -9.48 -0.87 -13.81
C ALA A 101 -10.71 -1.48 -13.12
N LEU A 102 -11.87 -0.84 -13.22
CA LEU A 102 -13.12 -1.37 -12.67
C LEU A 102 -13.52 -2.71 -13.32
N GLN A 103 -13.33 -2.87 -14.63
CA GLN A 103 -13.55 -4.14 -15.31
C GLN A 103 -12.62 -5.25 -14.80
N ILE A 104 -11.35 -4.93 -14.52
CA ILE A 104 -10.39 -5.88 -13.94
C ILE A 104 -10.81 -6.27 -12.52
N LEU A 105 -11.21 -5.30 -11.69
CA LEU A 105 -11.65 -5.54 -10.32
C LEU A 105 -12.91 -6.41 -10.27
N ALA A 106 -13.79 -6.31 -11.26
CA ALA A 106 -14.99 -7.12 -11.38
C ALA A 106 -14.72 -8.58 -11.82
N ASP A 107 -13.53 -8.89 -12.36
CA ASP A 107 -13.21 -10.23 -12.88
C ASP A 107 -12.44 -11.07 -11.85
N VAL A 108 -13.17 -11.98 -11.20
CA VAL A 108 -12.66 -12.94 -10.21
C VAL A 108 -11.59 -13.88 -10.77
N ASN A 109 -11.53 -14.08 -12.10
CA ASN A 109 -10.46 -14.89 -12.71
C ASN A 109 -9.13 -14.12 -12.75
N LYS A 110 -9.18 -12.78 -12.77
CA LYS A 110 -8.01 -11.90 -12.78
C LYS A 110 -7.56 -11.56 -11.37
N ILE A 111 -8.52 -11.26 -10.49
CA ILE A 111 -8.30 -10.91 -9.09
C ILE A 111 -9.10 -11.89 -8.23
N PRO A 112 -8.50 -13.03 -7.83
CA PRO A 112 -9.25 -14.10 -7.16
C PRO A 112 -9.77 -13.78 -5.76
N LEU A 113 -9.13 -12.83 -5.08
CA LEU A 113 -9.56 -12.31 -3.79
C LEU A 113 -9.29 -10.81 -3.78
N PHE A 114 -10.32 -10.01 -3.62
CA PHE A 114 -10.22 -8.58 -3.51
C PHE A 114 -10.84 -8.11 -2.18
N PHE A 115 -10.03 -7.51 -1.31
CA PHE A 115 -10.52 -6.85 -0.11
C PHE A 115 -10.04 -5.40 -0.04
N ALA A 116 -10.88 -4.55 0.53
CA ALA A 116 -10.61 -3.13 0.67
C ALA A 116 -10.70 -2.68 2.13
N THR A 117 -9.90 -1.69 2.48
CA THR A 117 -9.98 -0.96 3.75
C THR A 117 -10.20 0.51 3.43
N ASP A 118 -11.35 1.05 3.82
CA ASP A 118 -11.76 2.40 3.43
C ASP A 118 -12.61 3.07 4.53
N ILE A 119 -12.62 4.40 4.55
CA ILE A 119 -13.48 5.18 5.47
C ILE A 119 -14.90 5.24 4.90
N VAL A 120 -15.01 5.29 3.57
CA VAL A 120 -16.29 5.33 2.85
C VAL A 120 -16.26 4.32 1.71
N LEU A 121 -17.42 3.86 1.26
CA LEU A 121 -17.50 3.00 0.07
C LEU A 121 -17.19 3.81 -1.19
N GLY A 122 -15.96 3.69 -1.70
CA GLY A 122 -15.52 4.25 -2.96
C GLY A 122 -15.93 3.42 -4.19
N GLU A 123 -15.78 3.99 -5.38
CA GLU A 123 -16.19 3.36 -6.64
C GLU A 123 -15.47 2.04 -6.92
N SER A 124 -14.20 1.95 -6.50
CA SER A 124 -13.40 0.73 -6.65
C SER A 124 -13.69 -0.27 -5.54
N SER A 125 -13.94 0.20 -4.31
CA SER A 125 -14.24 -0.64 -3.15
C SER A 125 -15.58 -1.36 -3.28
N MET A 126 -16.52 -0.86 -4.10
CA MET A 126 -17.78 -1.56 -4.42
C MET A 126 -17.58 -2.94 -5.08
N TYR A 127 -16.43 -3.18 -5.71
CA TYR A 127 -16.12 -4.45 -6.37
C TYR A 127 -15.40 -5.44 -5.44
N ALA A 128 -15.11 -5.08 -4.20
CA ALA A 128 -14.41 -5.94 -3.26
C ALA A 128 -15.31 -7.05 -2.71
N ASP A 129 -14.73 -8.23 -2.50
CA ASP A 129 -15.37 -9.35 -1.80
C ASP A 129 -15.61 -8.99 -0.32
N TYR A 130 -14.67 -8.26 0.28
CA TYR A 130 -14.74 -7.80 1.67
C TYR A 130 -14.33 -6.34 1.78
N VAL A 131 -15.12 -5.54 2.50
CA VAL A 131 -14.76 -4.18 2.87
C VAL A 131 -14.67 -4.07 4.38
N PHE A 132 -13.50 -3.69 4.88
CA PHE A 132 -13.26 -3.42 6.29
C PHE A 132 -13.30 -1.91 6.52
N PRO A 133 -14.01 -1.43 7.55
CA PRO A 133 -14.03 -0.01 7.89
C PRO A 133 -12.64 0.42 8.39
N ASP A 134 -12.19 1.59 7.96
CA ASP A 134 -10.96 2.21 8.47
C ASP A 134 -11.23 3.57 9.11
N THR A 135 -10.25 4.05 9.87
CA THR A 135 -10.37 5.25 10.70
C THR A 135 -10.02 6.53 9.96
N ALA A 136 -10.79 7.58 10.24
CA ALA A 136 -10.54 8.92 9.74
C ALA A 136 -9.33 9.56 10.41
N ILE A 137 -8.84 10.65 9.82
CA ILE A 137 -7.63 11.33 10.31
C ILE A 137 -7.75 11.78 11.78
N TRP A 138 -8.95 12.06 12.28
CA TRP A 138 -9.22 12.52 13.65
C TRP A 138 -9.21 11.38 14.68
N GLU A 139 -9.21 10.13 14.23
CA GLU A 139 -9.44 8.94 15.05
C GLU A 139 -8.17 8.12 15.27
N ARG A 140 -7.04 8.48 14.64
CA ARG A 140 -5.79 7.71 14.69
C ARG A 140 -4.55 8.54 14.93
N PHE A 141 -3.53 7.86 15.44
CA PHE A 141 -2.17 8.37 15.46
C PHE A 141 -1.58 8.36 14.05
N GLY A 142 -0.60 9.22 13.79
CA GLY A 142 0.11 9.17 12.52
C GLY A 142 1.27 10.15 12.45
N ASN A 143 2.16 9.89 11.50
CA ASN A 143 3.34 10.69 11.21
C ASN A 143 3.35 11.07 9.72
N PRO A 144 2.54 12.08 9.32
CA PRO A 144 2.50 12.50 7.92
C PRO A 144 3.86 12.97 7.44
N HIS A 145 4.28 12.46 6.28
CA HIS A 145 5.57 12.83 5.71
C HIS A 145 5.65 14.34 5.44
N ALA A 146 6.85 14.90 5.64
CA ALA A 146 7.11 16.29 5.26
C ALA A 146 7.05 16.41 3.73
N SER A 147 6.50 17.51 3.23
CA SER A 147 6.49 17.75 1.80
C SER A 147 7.92 18.12 1.34
N PRO A 148 8.35 17.73 0.12
CA PRO A 148 9.74 17.90 -0.32
C PRO A 148 10.23 19.35 -0.40
N ASP A 149 9.32 20.32 -0.39
CA ASP A 149 9.56 21.76 -0.39
C ASP A 149 9.98 22.32 0.97
N ILE A 150 9.88 21.53 2.06
CA ILE A 150 10.32 21.96 3.39
C ILE A 150 11.84 21.76 3.52
N PRO A 151 12.63 22.85 3.61
CA PRO A 151 14.09 22.75 3.63
C PRO A 151 14.65 22.36 5.00
N LEU A 152 13.86 22.50 6.07
CA LEU A 152 14.24 22.21 7.46
C LEU A 152 13.80 20.80 7.87
N ALA A 153 14.60 20.15 8.72
CA ALA A 153 14.26 18.85 9.29
C ALA A 153 13.05 18.95 10.23
N VAL A 154 11.88 18.46 9.80
CA VAL A 154 10.63 18.47 10.56
C VAL A 154 10.04 17.07 10.70
N SER A 155 9.40 16.81 11.83
CA SER A 155 8.53 15.65 12.05
C SER A 155 7.15 16.15 12.46
N LYS A 156 6.10 15.59 11.85
CA LYS A 156 4.71 15.92 12.16
C LYS A 156 4.14 14.75 12.94
N PHE A 157 3.48 15.03 14.05
CA PHE A 157 2.78 14.02 14.83
C PHE A 157 1.29 14.35 14.86
N ARG A 158 0.47 13.35 14.55
CA ARG A 158 -0.98 13.40 14.65
C ARG A 158 -1.41 12.54 15.84
N GLN A 159 -2.27 13.10 16.68
CA GLN A 159 -2.94 12.41 17.75
C GLN A 159 -4.45 12.38 17.49
N PRO A 160 -5.17 11.32 17.91
CA PRO A 160 -6.61 11.27 17.82
C PRO A 160 -7.24 12.37 18.69
N VAL A 161 -8.27 13.02 18.17
CA VAL A 161 -9.08 14.02 18.89
C VAL A 161 -10.43 13.46 19.32
N ILE A 162 -10.84 12.35 18.72
CA ILE A 162 -12.04 11.59 19.07
C ILE A 162 -11.71 10.10 19.12
N THR A 163 -12.53 9.34 19.84
CA THR A 163 -12.51 7.88 19.77
C THR A 163 -13.01 7.43 18.39
N PRO A 164 -12.39 6.41 17.76
CA PRO A 164 -12.88 5.88 16.50
C PRO A 164 -14.35 5.49 16.57
N LEU A 165 -15.09 5.77 15.50
CA LEU A 165 -16.51 5.41 15.39
C LEU A 165 -16.74 4.02 14.77
N THR A 166 -15.67 3.31 14.43
CA THR A 166 -15.73 1.94 13.90
C THR A 166 -16.10 0.92 14.99
N GLU A 167 -16.63 -0.23 14.57
CA GLU A 167 -17.02 -1.30 15.49
C GLU A 167 -15.86 -1.76 16.38
N VAL A 168 -16.17 -2.04 17.66
CA VAL A 168 -15.22 -2.60 18.61
C VAL A 168 -15.19 -4.12 18.43
N VAL A 169 -14.04 -4.62 17.98
CA VAL A 169 -13.79 -6.04 17.73
C VAL A 169 -12.81 -6.60 18.76
N THR A 170 -12.83 -7.93 18.95
CA THR A 170 -11.84 -8.61 19.80
C THR A 170 -10.79 -9.28 18.91
N VAL A 171 -9.56 -8.81 18.98
CA VAL A 171 -8.42 -9.32 18.21
C VAL A 171 -7.36 -9.79 19.19
N TYR A 172 -6.98 -11.07 19.12
CA TYR A 172 -6.04 -11.72 20.06
C TYR A 172 -6.39 -11.55 21.55
N GLY A 173 -7.68 -11.42 21.88
CA GLY A 173 -8.16 -11.27 23.26
C GLY A 173 -8.24 -9.82 23.74
N GLU A 174 -7.80 -8.86 22.94
CA GLU A 174 -7.91 -7.42 23.24
C GLU A 174 -9.07 -6.79 22.47
N LYS A 175 -9.82 -5.91 23.15
CA LYS A 175 -10.87 -5.10 22.51
C LYS A 175 -10.25 -3.87 21.88
N THR A 176 -10.50 -3.67 20.59
CA THR A 176 -10.00 -2.51 19.84
C THR A 176 -10.97 -2.16 18.73
N HIS A 177 -10.91 -0.92 18.25
CA HIS A 177 -11.67 -0.47 17.10
C HIS A 177 -11.16 -1.12 15.81
N CYS A 178 -12.07 -1.60 14.98
CA CYS A 178 -11.76 -2.17 13.68
C CYS A 178 -11.10 -1.10 12.79
N SER A 179 -9.94 -1.43 12.23
CA SER A 179 -9.15 -0.56 11.34
C SER A 179 -8.04 -1.38 10.68
N TYR A 180 -7.37 -0.86 9.65
CA TYR A 180 -6.19 -1.52 9.10
C TYR A 180 -5.04 -1.62 10.13
N GLU A 181 -4.92 -0.62 10.99
CA GLU A 181 -3.88 -0.54 12.04
C GLU A 181 -4.19 -1.43 13.26
N CYS A 182 -5.30 -2.18 13.21
CA CYS A 182 -5.70 -3.13 14.24
C CYS A 182 -4.79 -4.38 14.22
N HIS A 183 -3.56 -4.22 14.69
CA HIS A 183 -2.59 -5.28 14.85
C HIS A 183 -1.93 -5.23 16.22
N ARG A 184 -1.48 -6.42 16.68
CA ARG A 184 -0.82 -6.71 17.96
C ARG A 184 0.02 -5.53 18.48
N ARG A 185 -0.38 -4.98 19.63
CA ARG A 185 0.50 -4.19 20.49
C ARG A 185 1.51 -5.08 21.20
#